data_AF-A0A816YYV7-F1
#
_entry.id   AF-A0A816YYV7-F1
#
_cell.length_a   1.000
_cell.length_b   1.000
_cell.length_c   1.000
_cell.angle_alpha   90.00
_cell.angle_beta   90.00
_cell.angle_gamma   90.00
#
_symmetry.space_group_name_H-M   'P 1'
#
loop_
_entity.id
_entity.type
_entity.pdbx_description
1 polymer ?
#
loop_
_entity_poly.entity_id
_entity_poly.type
_entity_poly.pdbx_seq_one_letter_code
_entity_poly.pdbx_strand_id
1 'polypeptide(L)'
;MSSCSYPFCPVHALHFPSETTNSTKCSSSKNNDNKYNCIIIRAQGTNKETLTNIQSICSHLEPITLNSYGCEISEKHELSSKHGMHGDLRETGKFYDHEDTSNWYYYVYGKSVEKKQTNGEITNFIASRLLGHSVYDDIAIIRSGPMASKFEPWLSIEKLGQTVLYYKTHDPQTIFAERERKRFFEKMGLQDQKDIPAFAYGFNF
;
A
#
# COMPACT_ATOMS: atom_id res chain seq x y z
N MET A 1 -16.68 2.68 -35.11
CA MET A 1 -16.03 3.75 -34.32
C MET A 1 -16.67 3.70 -32.95
N SER A 2 -16.01 3.04 -31.99
CA SER A 2 -16.56 2.80 -30.65
C SER A 2 -15.91 3.79 -29.68
N SER A 3 -16.73 4.68 -29.13
CA SER A 3 -16.37 5.67 -28.12
C SER A 3 -16.11 4.98 -26.78
N CYS A 4 -14.86 4.96 -26.32
CA CYS A 4 -14.54 4.62 -24.94
C CYS A 4 -14.75 5.86 -24.06
N SER A 5 -15.87 5.90 -23.35
CA SER A 5 -16.10 6.81 -22.23
C SER A 5 -15.74 6.06 -20.93
N TYR A 6 -14.54 6.28 -20.40
CA TYR A 6 -14.21 5.89 -19.02
C TYR A 6 -14.26 7.16 -18.15
N PRO A 7 -15.07 7.18 -17.08
CA PRO A 7 -15.11 8.34 -16.20
C PRO A 7 -14.12 8.15 -15.04
N PHE A 8 -13.41 9.24 -14.73
CA PHE A 8 -12.68 9.53 -13.48
C PHE A 8 -11.35 8.78 -13.21
N CYS A 9 -10.25 9.42 -13.62
CA CYS A 9 -8.95 9.32 -12.95
C CYS A 9 -8.96 10.21 -11.69
N PRO A 10 -8.58 9.72 -10.48
CA PRO A 10 -8.27 10.60 -9.37
C PRO A 10 -6.92 11.27 -9.62
N VAL A 11 -6.92 12.59 -9.80
CA VAL A 11 -5.71 13.40 -9.97
C VAL A 11 -5.07 13.62 -8.60
N HIS A 12 -3.87 13.08 -8.38
CA HIS A 12 -3.10 13.24 -7.14
C HIS A 12 -2.37 14.61 -7.10
N ALA A 13 -2.25 15.16 -5.89
CA ALA A 13 -1.94 16.56 -5.60
C ALA A 13 -0.53 17.04 -5.99
N LEU A 14 -0.46 18.31 -6.41
CA LEU A 14 0.76 19.07 -6.75
C LEU A 14 1.60 19.42 -5.51
N HIS A 15 2.92 19.30 -5.62
CA HIS A 15 3.92 19.50 -4.56
C HIS A 15 4.54 20.91 -4.62
N PHE A 16 4.79 21.54 -3.46
CA PHE A 16 5.66 22.72 -3.28
C PHE A 16 6.51 22.57 -2.00
N PRO A 17 7.76 23.08 -1.92
CA PRO A 17 8.71 22.73 -0.86
C PRO A 17 8.93 23.84 0.19
N SER A 18 9.31 23.46 1.43
CA SER A 18 10.13 24.25 2.38
C SER A 18 10.50 23.33 3.56
N GLU A 19 11.78 23.01 3.77
CA GLU A 19 12.82 23.69 4.59
C GLU A 19 12.92 23.18 6.04
N THR A 20 14.18 22.96 6.41
CA THR A 20 14.78 22.15 7.47
C THR A 20 14.78 22.76 8.88
N THR A 21 14.82 21.93 9.94
CA THR A 21 15.77 22.08 11.06
C THR A 21 16.05 20.76 11.81
N ASN A 22 17.27 20.67 12.37
CA ASN A 22 18.03 19.49 12.81
C ASN A 22 17.70 18.93 14.22
N SER A 23 17.97 17.63 14.46
CA SER A 23 18.65 17.13 15.69
C SER A 23 19.00 15.62 15.67
N THR A 24 20.31 15.35 15.59
CA THR A 24 21.15 14.40 16.39
C THR A 24 20.96 12.86 16.36
N LYS A 25 21.70 12.24 15.42
CA LYS A 25 22.59 11.04 15.49
C LYS A 25 22.11 9.69 16.07
N CYS A 26 21.74 8.80 15.16
CA CYS A 26 22.34 7.45 15.05
C CYS A 26 23.21 7.39 13.77
N SER A 27 24.27 6.59 13.79
CA SER A 27 25.38 6.49 12.83
C SER A 27 25.02 6.69 11.34
N SER A 28 25.48 7.82 10.79
CA SER A 28 25.28 8.28 9.42
C SER A 28 26.32 7.70 8.45
N SER A 29 25.94 6.68 7.68
CA SER A 29 26.41 6.58 6.29
C SER A 29 25.67 7.68 5.51
N LYS A 30 26.36 8.38 4.61
CA LYS A 30 25.87 9.60 3.93
C LYS A 30 24.56 9.31 3.18
N ASN A 31 23.43 9.70 3.78
CA ASN A 31 22.12 9.71 3.14
C ASN A 31 22.13 10.78 2.04
N ASN A 32 22.19 10.36 0.78
CA ASN A 32 21.17 10.89 -0.11
C ASN A 32 19.86 10.37 0.48
N ASP A 33 18.97 11.26 0.90
CA ASP A 33 17.59 10.90 1.22
C ASP A 33 16.97 10.35 -0.07
N ASN A 34 17.20 9.07 -0.32
CA ASN A 34 16.62 8.35 -1.44
C ASN A 34 15.13 8.24 -1.10
N LYS A 35 14.39 9.28 -1.45
CA LYS A 35 12.95 9.33 -1.35
C LYS A 35 12.38 8.40 -2.42
N TYR A 36 11.76 7.32 -2.00
CA TYR A 36 11.03 6.39 -2.86
C TYR A 36 9.53 6.53 -2.60
N ASN A 37 8.73 6.38 -3.64
CA ASN A 37 7.27 6.47 -3.61
C ASN A 37 6.59 5.14 -3.94
N CYS A 38 7.39 4.09 -4.20
CA CYS A 38 6.93 2.73 -4.41
C CYS A 38 7.89 1.73 -3.75
N ILE A 39 7.36 0.63 -3.24
CA ILE A 39 8.12 -0.51 -2.73
C ILE A 39 7.65 -1.77 -3.46
N ILE A 40 8.58 -2.53 -4.04
CA ILE A 40 8.28 -3.84 -4.61
C ILE A 40 8.58 -4.92 -3.56
N ILE A 41 7.67 -5.89 -3.45
CA ILE A 41 7.87 -7.11 -2.68
C ILE A 41 7.89 -8.27 -3.66
N ARG A 42 9.07 -8.83 -3.86
CA ARG A 42 9.27 -9.96 -4.77
C ARG A 42 8.71 -11.25 -4.16
N ALA A 43 8.11 -12.09 -5.00
CA ALA A 43 7.76 -13.47 -4.67
C ALA A 43 9.03 -14.34 -4.65
N GLN A 44 9.91 -14.04 -3.71
CA GLN A 44 11.02 -14.91 -3.36
C GLN A 44 10.55 -15.89 -2.31
N GLY A 45 11.17 -17.07 -2.22
CA GLY A 45 10.86 -18.12 -1.25
C GLY A 45 11.13 -17.73 0.20
N THR A 46 10.49 -16.66 0.68
CA THR A 46 10.46 -16.26 2.07
C THR A 46 9.90 -17.41 2.88
N ASN A 47 10.69 -18.01 3.76
CA ASN A 47 10.12 -18.89 4.75
C ASN A 47 9.40 -18.02 5.79
N LYS A 48 8.16 -18.39 6.14
CA LYS A 48 7.36 -17.78 7.21
C LYS A 48 8.16 -17.65 8.53
N GLU A 49 9.06 -18.59 8.79
CA GLU A 49 9.91 -18.67 9.97
C GLU A 49 11.03 -17.60 9.99
N THR A 50 11.48 -17.14 8.82
CA THR A 50 12.53 -16.11 8.74
C THR A 50 11.97 -14.72 9.03
N LEU A 51 10.68 -14.49 8.76
CA LEU A 51 9.98 -13.21 8.92
C LEU A 51 9.52 -12.95 10.38
N THR A 52 10.47 -13.04 11.31
CA THR A 52 10.23 -12.87 12.76
C THR A 52 10.53 -11.46 13.24
N ASN A 53 11.50 -10.77 12.63
CA ASN A 53 11.93 -9.43 13.02
C ASN A 53 11.88 -8.44 11.84
N ILE A 54 11.93 -7.15 12.17
CA ILE A 54 11.83 -6.05 11.20
C ILE A 54 12.97 -6.07 10.18
N GLN A 55 14.20 -6.40 10.60
CA GLN A 55 15.37 -6.38 9.72
C GLN A 55 15.24 -7.42 8.60
N SER A 56 14.78 -8.63 8.93
CA SER A 56 14.52 -9.67 7.93
C SER A 56 13.37 -9.30 7.01
N ILE A 57 12.34 -8.59 7.48
CA ILE A 57 11.27 -8.12 6.60
C ILE A 57 11.81 -7.07 5.63
N CYS A 58 12.55 -6.09 6.15
CA CYS A 58 13.09 -4.97 5.38
C CYS A 58 14.05 -5.43 4.27
N SER A 59 14.78 -6.53 4.44
CA SER A 59 15.64 -7.08 3.39
C SER A 59 14.88 -7.63 2.18
N HIS A 60 13.56 -7.82 2.27
CA HIS A 60 12.71 -8.24 1.15
C HIS A 60 11.92 -7.07 0.51
N LEU A 61 12.12 -5.84 1.00
CA LEU A 61 11.47 -4.64 0.47
C LEU A 61 12.42 -3.93 -0.49
N GLU A 62 12.03 -3.83 -1.76
CA GLU A 62 12.81 -3.15 -2.80
C GLU A 62 12.27 -1.72 -3.00
N PRO A 63 12.94 -0.68 -2.47
CA PRO A 63 12.50 0.69 -2.65
C PRO A 63 12.78 1.17 -4.08
N ILE A 64 11.79 1.77 -4.73
CA ILE A 64 11.94 2.35 -6.07
C ILE A 64 11.25 3.72 -6.16
N THR A 65 11.73 4.55 -7.08
CA THR A 65 11.14 5.85 -7.38
C THR A 65 10.45 5.79 -8.72
N LEU A 66 9.11 5.79 -8.71
CA LEU A 66 8.29 5.95 -9.90
C LEU A 66 8.32 7.41 -10.34
N ASN A 67 8.71 7.64 -11.59
CA ASN A 67 8.64 8.96 -12.21
C ASN A 67 7.20 9.32 -12.56
N SER A 68 6.36 8.30 -12.76
CA SER A 68 4.98 8.43 -13.21
C SER A 68 3.95 8.39 -12.07
N TYR A 69 4.41 8.56 -10.82
CA TYR A 69 3.56 8.49 -9.63
C TYR A 69 2.39 9.46 -9.70
N GLY A 70 1.20 8.99 -9.31
CA GLY A 70 -0.07 9.72 -9.35
C GLY A 70 -0.90 9.50 -10.62
N CYS A 71 -0.41 8.72 -11.58
CA CYS A 71 -1.17 8.31 -12.77
C CYS A 71 -1.16 6.79 -12.92
N GLU A 72 -2.24 6.12 -12.51
CA GLU A 72 -2.33 4.64 -12.45
C GLU A 72 -1.86 3.95 -13.75
N ILE A 73 -2.30 4.44 -14.92
CA ILE A 73 -1.92 3.84 -16.21
C ILE A 73 -0.41 3.95 -16.43
N SER A 74 0.17 5.12 -16.15
CA SER A 74 1.60 5.37 -16.34
C SER A 74 2.45 4.67 -15.28
N GLU A 75 1.97 4.56 -14.04
CA GLU A 75 2.60 3.78 -12.96
C GLU A 75 2.71 2.31 -13.35
N LYS A 76 1.60 1.69 -13.76
CA LYS A 76 1.58 0.28 -14.21
C LYS A 76 2.52 0.05 -15.40
N HIS A 77 2.51 0.98 -16.36
CA HIS A 77 3.42 0.90 -17.51
C HIS A 77 4.89 0.99 -17.08
N GLU A 78 5.24 1.91 -16.17
CA GLU A 78 6.59 2.05 -15.64
C GLU A 78 7.03 0.80 -14.83
N LEU A 79 6.17 0.27 -13.97
CA LEU A 79 6.40 -0.96 -13.22
C LEU A 79 6.69 -2.15 -14.14
N SER A 80 5.90 -2.31 -15.19
CA SER A 80 6.04 -3.41 -16.15
C SER A 80 7.29 -3.26 -17.04
N SER A 81 7.57 -2.05 -17.51
CA SER A 81 8.67 -1.79 -18.47
C SER A 81 10.04 -1.65 -17.82
N LYS A 82 10.12 -1.06 -16.62
CA LYS A 82 11.41 -0.74 -15.97
C LYS A 82 11.74 -1.59 -14.74
N HIS A 83 10.73 -2.14 -14.07
CA HIS A 83 10.92 -2.82 -12.79
C HIS A 83 10.59 -4.33 -12.84
N GLY A 84 10.42 -4.88 -14.04
CA GLY A 84 10.25 -6.32 -14.27
C GLY A 84 8.91 -6.88 -13.79
N MET A 85 7.93 -6.03 -13.47
CA MET A 85 6.58 -6.45 -13.09
C MET A 85 5.72 -6.72 -14.33
N HIS A 86 6.13 -7.72 -15.12
CA HIS A 86 5.49 -8.04 -16.39
C HIS A 86 4.05 -8.57 -16.22
N GLY A 87 3.20 -8.30 -17.21
CA GLY A 87 1.82 -8.77 -17.26
C GLY A 87 0.78 -7.67 -17.03
N ASP A 88 -0.49 -8.08 -16.90
CA ASP A 88 -1.62 -7.19 -16.62
C ASP A 88 -1.69 -6.89 -15.12
N LEU A 89 -1.12 -5.74 -14.73
CA LEU A 89 -1.11 -5.26 -13.34
C LEU A 89 -2.47 -4.65 -12.98
N ARG A 90 -3.09 -5.20 -11.94
CA ARG A 90 -4.39 -4.75 -11.40
C ARG A 90 -4.27 -4.41 -9.93
N GLU A 91 -5.31 -3.78 -9.40
CA GLU A 91 -5.48 -3.68 -7.96
C GLU A 91 -5.55 -5.10 -7.37
N THR A 92 -4.63 -5.41 -6.47
CA THR A 92 -4.62 -6.68 -5.72
C THR A 92 -5.11 -6.48 -4.30
N GLY A 93 -5.04 -5.26 -3.77
CA GLY A 93 -5.69 -4.91 -2.52
C GLY A 93 -5.24 -3.58 -1.95
N LYS A 94 -5.75 -3.29 -0.76
CA LYS A 94 -5.48 -2.07 0.01
C LYS A 94 -5.33 -2.43 1.49
N PHE A 95 -4.47 -1.74 2.19
CA PHE A 95 -4.30 -1.90 3.63
C PHE A 95 -3.79 -0.60 4.27
N TYR A 96 -4.03 -0.43 5.56
CA TYR A 96 -3.56 0.74 6.28
C TYR A 96 -2.22 0.47 6.97
N ASP A 97 -1.51 1.52 7.37
CA ASP A 97 -0.31 1.34 8.20
C ASP A 97 -0.65 0.93 9.63
N HIS A 98 0.36 0.52 10.38
CA HIS A 98 0.21 0.17 11.80
C HIS A 98 -0.11 1.37 12.70
N GLU A 99 0.17 2.59 12.26
CA GLU A 99 -0.20 3.83 12.96
C GLU A 99 -1.69 4.08 12.75
N ASP A 100 -2.44 4.68 13.69
CA ASP A 100 -3.89 4.94 13.53
C ASP A 100 -4.18 6.12 12.57
N THR A 101 -3.66 6.03 11.33
CA THR A 101 -3.92 7.02 10.29
C THR A 101 -5.08 6.58 9.40
N SER A 102 -6.03 7.49 9.14
CA SER A 102 -7.22 7.27 8.29
C SER A 102 -7.19 8.07 6.98
N ASN A 103 -6.20 8.96 6.81
CA ASN A 103 -6.16 9.91 5.69
C ASN A 103 -5.53 9.34 4.41
N TRP A 104 -4.82 8.23 4.49
CA TRP A 104 -4.20 7.55 3.36
C TRP A 104 -4.07 6.06 3.68
N TYR A 105 -3.88 5.24 2.66
CA TYR A 105 -3.66 3.80 2.77
C TYR A 105 -2.62 3.35 1.75
N TYR A 106 -2.09 2.15 1.92
CA TYR A 106 -1.27 1.48 0.92
C TYR A 106 -2.17 0.88 -0.16
N TYR A 107 -1.87 1.21 -1.42
CA TYR A 107 -2.52 0.63 -2.59
C TYR A 107 -1.54 -0.36 -3.24
N VAL A 108 -2.04 -1.54 -3.60
CA VAL A 108 -1.21 -2.65 -4.06
C VAL A 108 -1.54 -3.01 -5.50
N TYR A 109 -0.53 -2.93 -6.36
CA TYR A 109 -0.55 -3.52 -7.69
C TYR A 109 0.04 -4.92 -7.66
N GLY A 110 -0.60 -5.84 -8.39
CA GLY A 110 -0.11 -7.20 -8.62
C GLY A 110 -0.78 -7.80 -9.84
N LYS A 111 -0.40 -9.02 -10.21
CA LYS A 111 -1.05 -9.72 -11.32
C LYS A 111 -2.46 -10.18 -10.93
N SER A 112 -3.38 -10.16 -11.89
CA SER A 112 -4.76 -10.63 -11.69
C SER A 112 -4.79 -12.05 -11.11
N VAL A 113 -5.57 -12.25 -10.03
CA VAL A 113 -5.66 -13.48 -9.22
C VAL A 113 -6.43 -14.61 -9.92
N GLU A 114 -6.44 -14.65 -11.25
CA GLU A 114 -7.15 -15.69 -12.02
C GLU A 114 -6.44 -17.04 -11.98
N LYS A 115 -5.21 -17.11 -11.46
CA LYS A 115 -4.49 -18.37 -11.34
C LYS A 115 -4.96 -19.16 -10.12
N LYS A 116 -5.70 -20.23 -10.38
CA LYS A 116 -5.79 -21.37 -9.44
C LYS A 116 -4.36 -21.80 -9.12
N GLN A 117 -4.08 -21.95 -7.83
CA GLN A 117 -2.83 -22.47 -7.29
C GLN A 117 -2.30 -23.60 -8.17
N THR A 118 -1.19 -23.34 -8.86
CA THR A 118 -0.49 -24.41 -9.57
C THR A 118 0.54 -25.02 -8.63
N ASN A 119 0.65 -26.35 -8.63
CA ASN A 119 1.62 -27.05 -7.78
C ASN A 119 3.03 -26.49 -8.04
N GLY A 120 3.63 -25.85 -7.03
CA GLY A 120 4.98 -25.27 -7.11
C GLY A 120 5.05 -23.74 -7.03
N GLU A 121 3.93 -23.02 -6.93
CA GLU A 121 3.95 -21.56 -6.76
C GLU A 121 4.49 -21.15 -5.38
N ILE A 122 5.49 -20.28 -5.39
CA ILE A 122 6.11 -19.72 -4.19
C ILE A 122 5.18 -18.66 -3.61
N THR A 123 4.73 -18.84 -2.36
CA THR A 123 3.91 -17.85 -1.68
C THR A 123 4.74 -16.62 -1.28
N ASN A 124 4.27 -15.44 -1.65
CA ASN A 124 4.76 -14.16 -1.14
C ASN A 124 4.14 -13.93 0.25
N PHE A 125 4.82 -14.41 1.30
CA PHE A 125 4.28 -14.39 2.66
C PHE A 125 4.10 -12.98 3.22
N ILE A 126 4.94 -12.02 2.81
CA ILE A 126 4.82 -10.64 3.25
C ILE A 126 3.56 -10.02 2.63
N ALA A 127 3.40 -10.13 1.31
CA ALA A 127 2.20 -9.66 0.61
C ALA A 127 0.92 -10.31 1.15
N SER A 128 0.96 -11.64 1.34
CA SER A 128 -0.20 -12.38 1.84
C SER A 128 -0.63 -11.92 3.23
N ARG A 129 0.35 -11.58 4.08
CA ARG A 129 0.08 -11.06 5.42
C ARG A 129 -0.52 -9.66 5.39
N LEU A 130 -0.04 -8.79 4.51
CA LEU A 130 -0.55 -7.43 4.38
C LEU A 130 -1.99 -7.39 3.84
N LEU A 131 -2.33 -8.33 2.96
CA LEU A 131 -3.64 -8.36 2.28
C LEU A 131 -4.66 -9.31 2.90
N GLY A 132 -4.26 -10.21 3.79
CA GLY A 132 -5.16 -11.16 4.46
C GLY A 132 -5.62 -12.32 3.57
N HIS A 133 -5.05 -12.48 2.38
CA HIS A 133 -5.30 -13.62 1.49
C HIS A 133 -4.00 -14.08 0.84
N SER A 134 -3.98 -15.28 0.25
CA SER A 134 -2.79 -15.80 -0.41
C SER A 134 -2.41 -14.97 -1.64
N VAL A 135 -1.12 -14.63 -1.74
CA VAL A 135 -0.48 -13.92 -2.85
C VAL A 135 0.76 -14.70 -3.27
N TYR A 136 0.91 -14.96 -4.57
CA TYR A 136 1.99 -15.79 -5.12
C TYR A 136 2.94 -15.03 -6.06
N ASP A 137 2.57 -13.83 -6.48
CA ASP A 137 3.35 -13.00 -7.41
C ASP A 137 4.04 -11.84 -6.69
N ASP A 138 4.92 -11.16 -7.44
CA ASP A 138 5.45 -9.85 -7.07
C ASP A 138 4.31 -8.85 -6.90
N ILE A 139 4.44 -7.97 -5.91
CA ILE A 139 3.54 -6.84 -5.72
C ILE A 139 4.32 -5.52 -5.66
N ALA A 140 3.68 -4.44 -6.09
CA ALA A 140 4.14 -3.07 -5.89
C ALA A 140 3.18 -2.37 -4.94
N ILE A 141 3.74 -1.65 -3.99
CA ILE A 141 3.02 -0.91 -2.97
C ILE A 141 3.31 0.56 -3.14
N ILE A 142 2.26 1.36 -3.25
CA ILE A 142 2.33 2.81 -3.27
C ILE A 142 1.44 3.40 -2.18
N ARG A 143 1.67 4.66 -1.78
CA ARG A 143 0.66 5.40 -1.01
C ARG A 143 -0.45 5.86 -1.92
N SER A 144 -1.68 5.73 -1.45
CA SER A 144 -2.87 6.31 -2.08
C SER A 144 -3.83 6.79 -0.99
N GLY A 145 -4.93 7.41 -1.40
CA GLY A 145 -5.95 7.89 -0.48
C GLY A 145 -7.18 8.35 -1.23
N PRO A 146 -8.29 8.62 -0.53
CA PRO A 146 -9.47 9.17 -1.16
C PRO A 146 -9.17 10.53 -1.78
N MET A 147 -9.99 10.91 -2.76
CA MET A 147 -9.88 12.18 -3.48
C MET A 147 -9.79 13.35 -2.48
N ALA A 148 -8.83 14.25 -2.70
CA ALA A 148 -8.48 15.40 -1.86
C ALA A 148 -7.69 15.12 -0.56
N SER A 149 -7.29 13.86 -0.30
CA SER A 149 -6.39 13.55 0.81
C SER A 149 -5.03 14.20 0.63
N LYS A 150 -4.46 14.72 1.72
CA LYS A 150 -3.12 15.29 1.76
C LYS A 150 -2.19 14.35 2.51
N PHE A 151 -1.22 13.79 1.81
CA PHE A 151 -0.18 12.95 2.37
C PHE A 151 1.09 13.08 1.54
N GLU A 152 2.23 12.85 2.19
CA GLU A 152 3.51 12.79 1.47
C GLU A 152 3.61 11.48 0.68
N PRO A 153 4.07 11.52 -0.59
CA PRO A 153 4.15 10.34 -1.44
C PRO A 153 5.26 9.38 -1.00
N TRP A 154 6.16 9.82 -0.12
CA TRP A 154 7.37 9.10 0.27
C TRP A 154 7.09 7.98 1.25
N LEU A 155 7.58 6.80 0.93
CA LEU A 155 7.46 5.60 1.74
C LEU A 155 8.64 5.44 2.70
N SER A 156 8.40 4.67 3.76
CA SER A 156 9.44 4.19 4.67
C SER A 156 9.39 2.66 4.73
N ILE A 157 10.50 2.02 4.36
CA ILE A 157 10.74 0.58 4.48
C ILE A 157 10.53 0.14 5.92
N GLU A 158 11.05 0.91 6.88
CA GLU A 158 10.92 0.59 8.30
C GLU A 158 9.45 0.59 8.73
N LYS A 159 8.69 1.64 8.36
CA LYS A 159 7.25 1.71 8.67
C LYS A 159 6.45 0.60 8.00
N LEU A 160 6.78 0.25 6.75
CA LEU A 160 6.15 -0.88 6.09
C LEU A 160 6.51 -2.21 6.79
N GLY A 161 7.77 -2.38 7.22
CA GLY A 161 8.21 -3.53 8.01
C GLY A 161 7.48 -3.66 9.35
N GLN A 162 7.26 -2.55 10.06
CA GLN A 162 6.41 -2.50 11.26
C GLN A 162 4.97 -2.87 10.95
N THR A 163 4.44 -2.40 9.82
CA THR A 163 3.09 -2.74 9.35
C THR A 163 2.93 -4.24 9.07
N VAL A 164 3.94 -4.88 8.48
CA VAL A 164 3.97 -6.34 8.29
C VAL A 164 3.95 -7.07 9.63
N LEU A 165 4.68 -6.59 10.65
CA LEU A 165 4.66 -7.18 11.99
C LEU A 165 3.32 -6.98 12.69
N TYR A 166 2.70 -5.81 12.54
CA TYR A 166 1.40 -5.48 13.10
C TYR A 166 0.31 -6.45 12.63
N TYR A 167 0.28 -6.75 11.33
CA TYR A 167 -0.66 -7.72 10.75
C TYR A 167 -0.31 -9.19 11.04
N LYS A 168 0.66 -9.49 11.92
CA LYS A 168 0.81 -10.84 12.47
C LYS A 168 -0.28 -11.18 13.48
N THR A 169 -0.81 -10.16 14.15
CA THR A 169 -1.80 -10.31 15.24
C THR A 169 -3.11 -9.58 14.96
N HIS A 170 -3.16 -8.77 13.91
CA HIS A 170 -4.35 -8.03 13.49
C HIS A 170 -4.76 -8.51 12.11
N ASP A 171 -6.07 -8.70 11.93
CA ASP A 171 -6.63 -9.09 10.64
C ASP A 171 -6.70 -7.87 9.70
N PRO A 172 -6.06 -7.90 8.50
CA PRO A 172 -6.04 -6.76 7.60
C PRO A 172 -7.43 -6.29 7.15
N GLN A 173 -8.36 -7.21 6.92
CA GLN A 173 -9.71 -6.89 6.44
C GLN A 173 -10.50 -6.16 7.53
N THR A 174 -10.42 -6.65 8.77
CA THR A 174 -11.05 -6.02 9.94
C THR A 174 -10.52 -4.60 10.14
N ILE A 175 -9.19 -4.43 10.15
CA ILE A 175 -8.58 -3.09 10.32
C ILE A 175 -8.97 -2.15 9.18
N PHE A 176 -8.99 -2.65 7.94
CA PHE A 176 -9.39 -1.85 6.79
C PHE A 176 -10.86 -1.38 6.93
N ALA A 177 -11.78 -2.29 7.25
CA ALA A 177 -13.18 -1.98 7.46
C ALA A 177 -13.40 -0.95 8.60
N GLU A 178 -12.72 -1.14 9.73
CA GLU A 178 -12.79 -0.21 10.87
C GLU A 178 -12.32 1.20 10.51
N ARG A 179 -11.20 1.32 9.78
CA ARG A 179 -10.63 2.61 9.38
C ARG A 179 -11.40 3.29 8.27
N GLU A 180 -11.89 2.55 7.29
CA GLU A 180 -12.79 3.08 6.26
C GLU A 180 -14.07 3.62 6.89
N ARG A 181 -14.63 2.88 7.85
CA ARG A 181 -15.80 3.31 8.62
C ARG A 181 -15.52 4.58 9.41
N LYS A 182 -14.41 4.63 10.17
CA LYS A 182 -13.98 5.83 10.91
C LYS A 182 -13.85 7.05 9.99
N ARG A 183 -13.16 6.87 8.87
CA ARG A 183 -12.96 7.92 7.86
C ARG A 183 -14.28 8.42 7.26
N PHE A 184 -15.20 7.50 6.96
CA PHE A 184 -16.52 7.86 6.45
C PHE A 184 -17.27 8.73 7.47
N PHE A 185 -17.26 8.36 8.75
CA PHE A 185 -17.92 9.14 9.79
C PHE A 185 -17.28 10.52 10.00
N GLU A 186 -15.95 10.60 10.04
CA GLU A 186 -15.22 11.86 10.11
C GLU A 186 -15.59 12.79 8.95
N LYS A 187 -15.68 12.27 7.72
CA LYS A 187 -16.10 13.03 6.54
C LYS A 187 -17.54 13.53 6.62
N MET A 188 -18.41 12.80 7.30
CA MET A 188 -19.81 13.17 7.51
C MET A 188 -20.03 14.06 8.73
N GLY A 189 -18.97 14.40 9.48
CA GLY A 189 -19.06 15.19 10.72
C GLY A 189 -19.71 14.46 11.88
N LEU A 190 -19.74 13.12 11.83
CA LEU A 190 -20.33 12.27 12.87
C LEU A 190 -19.20 11.83 13.82
N GLN A 191 -19.25 12.27 15.08
CA GLN A 191 -18.16 12.04 16.04
C GLN A 191 -18.37 10.77 16.89
N ASP A 192 -19.59 10.22 16.94
CA ASP A 192 -19.93 9.12 17.84
C ASP A 192 -20.88 8.08 17.22
N GLN A 193 -20.74 6.81 17.65
CA GLN A 193 -21.55 5.69 17.16
C GLN A 193 -23.05 5.84 17.50
N LYS A 194 -23.37 6.74 18.45
CA LYS A 194 -24.73 7.05 18.89
C LYS A 194 -25.51 7.96 17.95
N ASP A 195 -24.81 8.67 17.06
CA ASP A 195 -25.44 9.57 16.08
C ASP A 195 -25.78 8.86 14.76
N ILE A 196 -25.64 7.53 14.73
CA ILE A 196 -25.76 6.74 13.50
C ILE A 196 -27.21 6.24 13.32
N PRO A 197 -27.94 6.70 12.29
CA PRO A 197 -29.19 6.07 11.88
C PRO A 197 -28.95 4.65 11.35
N ALA A 198 -29.88 3.74 11.65
CA ALA A 198 -29.75 2.29 11.44
C ALA A 198 -29.39 1.85 9.99
N PHE A 199 -29.54 2.69 8.98
CA PHE A 199 -29.22 2.37 7.59
C PHE A 199 -27.70 2.29 7.29
N ALA A 200 -26.83 2.86 8.13
CA ALA A 200 -25.38 2.82 7.93
C ALA A 200 -24.74 1.47 8.32
N TYR A 201 -25.49 0.58 8.95
CA TYR A 201 -25.03 -0.78 9.34
C TYR A 201 -25.11 -1.80 8.19
N GLY A 202 -25.48 -1.38 6.97
CA GLY A 202 -25.73 -2.26 5.84
C GLY A 202 -24.61 -2.39 4.79
N PHE A 203 -23.44 -1.76 4.97
CA PHE A 203 -22.32 -1.94 4.04
C PHE A 203 -21.56 -3.24 4.34
N ASN A 204 -22.00 -4.33 3.73
CA ASN A 204 -21.14 -5.49 3.51
C ASN A 204 -20.22 -5.15 2.32
N PHE A 205 -18.92 -5.05 2.58
CA PHE A 205 -17.87 -5.07 1.56
C PHE A 205 -17.42 -6.52 1.32
#